data_AF-A0A928E2J3-F1
#
_entry.id   AF-A0A928E2J3-F1
#
_cell.length_a   1.000
_cell.length_b   1.000
_cell.length_c   1.000
_cell.angle_alpha   90.00
_cell.angle_beta   90.00
_cell.angle_gamma   90.00
#
_symmetry.space_group_name_H-M   'P 1'
#
loop_
_entity.id
_entity.type
_entity.pdbx_description
1 polymer ?
#
loop_
_entity_poly.entity_id
_entity_poly.type
_entity_poly.pdbx_seq_one_letter_code
_entity_poly.pdbx_strand_id
1 'polypeptide(L)'
;MRIIFLTLIAWFIIPYSFANENIDKINSFGKKIDNCREIFIKEKSEIDFPLMKYYKDNMQVHEDLQKCYIDVAAEIFEAYYTDNKQIMVNKLNSYIDDIYEYNQIIYYNSNHCKENCGSLGDLYAKQATSYDLQNYLIRMLSQLEAVYGN
;
A
#
# COMPACT_ATOMS: atom_id res chain seq x y z
N MET A 1 13.16 59.09 -22.00
CA MET A 1 13.95 57.86 -21.75
C MET A 1 13.13 57.00 -20.80
N ARG A 2 12.40 55.96 -21.26
CA ARG A 2 12.87 54.55 -21.38
C ARG A 2 13.69 54.16 -20.13
N ILE A 3 13.22 53.28 -19.25
CA ILE A 3 13.13 51.82 -19.47
C ILE A 3 12.07 51.20 -18.53
N ILE A 4 11.19 50.38 -19.12
CA ILE A 4 10.31 49.35 -18.52
C ILE A 4 11.19 48.25 -17.90
N PHE A 5 10.83 47.59 -16.80
CA PHE A 5 11.00 46.13 -16.58
C PHE A 5 10.56 45.80 -15.14
N LEU A 6 9.29 45.45 -14.90
CA LEU A 6 8.82 44.06 -14.88
C LEU A 6 9.85 43.11 -14.25
N THR A 7 9.94 43.13 -12.92
CA THR A 7 10.52 42.03 -12.15
C THR A 7 9.64 41.76 -10.94
N LEU A 8 9.41 40.48 -10.65
CA LEU A 8 8.60 39.89 -9.57
C LEU A 8 7.27 39.23 -9.97
N ILE A 9 7.22 38.59 -11.13
CA ILE A 9 6.43 37.35 -11.29
C ILE A 9 7.38 36.27 -11.78
N ALA A 10 8.22 35.80 -10.87
CA ALA A 10 9.10 34.65 -11.09
C ALA A 10 9.04 33.75 -9.86
N TRP A 11 7.84 33.52 -9.33
CA TRP A 11 7.64 32.56 -8.26
C TRP A 11 6.46 31.67 -8.68
N PHE A 12 6.76 30.39 -8.86
CA PHE A 12 5.86 29.29 -9.21
C PHE A 12 5.32 29.26 -10.65
N ILE A 13 6.23 29.17 -11.63
CA ILE A 13 5.95 28.28 -12.77
C ILE A 13 6.75 27.02 -12.50
N ILE A 14 6.15 26.07 -11.75
CA ILE A 14 6.59 24.68 -11.88
C ILE A 14 6.31 24.37 -13.36
N PRO A 15 7.31 24.04 -14.17
CA PRO A 15 7.06 23.77 -15.57
C PRO A 15 6.02 22.66 -15.66
N TYR A 16 4.94 22.91 -16.41
CA TYR A 16 3.80 22.00 -16.60
C TYR A 16 4.23 20.54 -16.91
N SER A 17 5.40 20.38 -17.54
CA SER A 17 6.00 19.07 -17.82
C SER A 17 6.37 18.27 -16.57
N PHE A 18 6.78 18.93 -15.49
CA PHE A 18 7.17 18.29 -14.22
C PHE A 18 5.93 17.87 -13.41
N ALA A 19 4.85 18.65 -13.44
CA ALA A 19 3.58 18.25 -12.83
C ALA A 19 2.97 17.02 -13.53
N ASN A 20 2.95 17.01 -14.87
CA ASN A 20 2.40 15.88 -15.63
C ASN A 20 3.18 14.57 -15.42
N GLU A 21 4.51 14.61 -15.38
CA GLU A 21 5.33 13.41 -15.14
C GLU A 21 5.06 12.78 -13.77
N ASN A 22 4.87 13.61 -12.74
CA ASN A 22 4.53 13.11 -11.40
C ASN A 22 3.14 12.49 -11.36
N ILE A 23 2.14 13.09 -12.04
CA ILE A 23 0.79 12.54 -12.11
C ILE A 23 0.74 11.22 -12.89
N ASP A 24 1.44 11.11 -14.01
CA ASP A 24 1.56 9.86 -14.75
C ASP A 24 2.20 8.76 -13.90
N LYS A 25 3.20 9.11 -13.09
CA LYS A 25 3.86 8.20 -12.17
C LYS A 25 2.95 7.77 -11.01
N ILE A 26 2.16 8.69 -10.43
CA ILE A 26 1.14 8.38 -9.41
C ILE A 26 0.09 7.42 -9.98
N ASN A 27 -0.42 7.70 -11.18
CA ASN A 27 -1.37 6.83 -11.88
C ASN A 27 -0.79 5.44 -12.16
N SER A 28 0.50 5.36 -12.51
CA SER A 28 1.21 4.10 -12.68
C SER A 28 1.26 3.29 -11.38
N PHE A 29 1.54 3.92 -10.24
CA PHE A 29 1.49 3.25 -8.93
C PHE A 29 0.09 2.77 -8.58
N GLY A 30 -0.95 3.57 -8.84
CA GLY A 30 -2.34 3.14 -8.68
C GLY A 30 -2.66 1.85 -9.43
N LYS A 31 -2.25 1.77 -10.70
CA LYS A 31 -2.40 0.55 -11.52
C LYS A 31 -1.64 -0.65 -10.94
N LYS A 32 -0.45 -0.44 -10.34
CA LYS A 32 0.30 -1.52 -9.71
C LYS A 32 -0.44 -2.07 -8.48
N ILE A 33 -1.03 -1.20 -7.66
CA ILE A 33 -1.86 -1.62 -6.52
C ILE A 33 -3.06 -2.45 -7.00
N ASP A 34 -3.74 -1.99 -8.05
CA ASP A 34 -4.87 -2.70 -8.63
C ASP A 34 -4.44 -4.06 -9.20
N ASN A 35 -3.30 -4.13 -9.88
CA ASN A 35 -2.76 -5.39 -10.39
C ASN A 35 -2.42 -6.38 -9.26
N CYS A 36 -1.83 -5.93 -8.14
CA CYS A 36 -1.62 -6.78 -6.96
C CYS A 36 -2.96 -7.38 -6.47
N ARG A 37 -4.02 -6.56 -6.43
CA ARG A 37 -5.36 -6.99 -6.00
C ARG A 37 -6.00 -7.96 -6.98
N GLU A 38 -5.85 -7.75 -8.28
CA GLU A 38 -6.38 -8.65 -9.32
C GLU A 38 -5.75 -10.03 -9.26
N ILE A 39 -4.42 -10.10 -9.09
CA ILE A 39 -3.69 -11.36 -8.88
C ILE A 39 -4.24 -12.08 -7.63
N PHE A 40 -4.38 -11.36 -6.52
CA PHE A 40 -4.97 -11.90 -5.29
C PHE A 40 -6.39 -12.43 -5.50
N ILE A 41 -7.27 -11.70 -6.20
CA ILE A 41 -8.65 -12.14 -6.45
C ILE A 41 -8.65 -13.44 -7.26
N LYS A 42 -7.78 -13.52 -8.27
CA LYS A 42 -7.64 -14.72 -9.10
C LYS A 42 -7.17 -15.91 -8.27
N GLU A 43 -6.06 -15.77 -7.55
CA GLU A 43 -5.50 -16.85 -6.72
C GLU A 43 -6.48 -17.27 -5.62
N LYS A 44 -7.16 -16.32 -4.98
CA LYS A 44 -8.20 -16.61 -3.99
C LYS A 44 -9.40 -17.35 -4.59
N SER A 45 -9.79 -17.04 -5.83
CA SER A 45 -10.92 -17.73 -6.49
C SER A 45 -10.63 -19.20 -6.82
N GLU A 46 -9.35 -19.58 -6.87
CA GLU A 46 -8.89 -20.96 -7.06
C GLU A 46 -8.89 -21.75 -5.73
N ILE A 47 -9.13 -21.07 -4.59
CA ILE A 47 -9.12 -21.64 -3.24
C ILE A 47 -10.55 -21.66 -2.66
N ASP A 48 -10.99 -22.82 -2.18
CA ASP A 48 -12.32 -22.98 -1.56
C ASP A 48 -12.32 -22.48 -0.11
N PHE A 49 -12.89 -21.29 0.12
CA PHE A 49 -13.00 -20.65 1.43
C PHE A 49 -14.32 -21.05 2.12
N PRO A 50 -14.37 -21.45 3.41
CA PRO A 50 -13.34 -21.40 4.46
C PRO A 50 -13.03 -22.82 4.99
N LEU A 51 -12.57 -23.73 4.14
CA LEU A 51 -12.20 -25.05 4.63
C LEU A 51 -10.80 -24.99 5.27
N MET A 52 -10.68 -25.43 6.51
CA MET A 52 -9.39 -25.53 7.24
C MET A 52 -8.29 -26.24 6.44
N LYS A 53 -8.68 -27.13 5.51
CA LYS A 53 -7.78 -27.78 4.55
C LYS A 53 -6.93 -26.78 3.74
N TYR A 54 -7.48 -25.61 3.40
CA TYR A 54 -6.82 -24.59 2.60
C TYR A 54 -6.28 -23.44 3.45
N TYR A 55 -6.15 -23.60 4.77
CA TYR A 55 -5.66 -22.56 5.66
C TYR A 55 -4.28 -22.04 5.21
N LYS A 56 -3.34 -22.93 4.90
CA LYS A 56 -1.99 -22.54 4.46
C LYS A 56 -2.01 -21.79 3.13
N ASP A 57 -2.80 -22.25 2.18
CA ASP A 57 -2.91 -21.60 0.86
C ASP A 57 -3.52 -20.20 1.00
N ASN A 58 -4.53 -20.05 1.86
CA ASN A 58 -5.11 -18.74 2.15
C ASN A 58 -4.13 -17.79 2.85
N MET A 59 -3.35 -18.29 3.81
CA MET A 59 -2.29 -17.49 4.44
C MET A 59 -1.27 -17.03 3.41
N GLN A 60 -0.83 -17.94 2.54
CA GLN A 60 0.18 -17.67 1.50
C GLN A 60 -0.30 -16.59 0.52
N VAL A 61 -1.54 -16.69 0.02
CA VAL A 61 -2.11 -15.70 -0.90
C VAL A 61 -2.17 -14.30 -0.26
N HIS A 62 -2.44 -14.21 1.04
CA HIS A 62 -2.37 -12.93 1.74
C HIS A 62 -0.93 -12.42 1.97
N GLU A 63 0.03 -13.30 2.24
CA GLU A 63 1.44 -12.94 2.33
C GLU A 63 2.00 -12.43 1.00
N ASP A 64 1.64 -13.06 -0.12
CA ASP A 64 2.09 -12.63 -1.43
C ASP A 64 1.46 -11.31 -1.86
N LEU A 65 0.18 -11.09 -1.51
CA LEU A 65 -0.45 -9.78 -1.65
C LEU A 65 0.29 -8.70 -0.83
N GLN A 66 0.67 -9.00 0.41
CA GLN A 66 1.41 -8.06 1.25
C GLN A 66 2.79 -7.73 0.67
N LYS A 67 3.54 -8.73 0.18
CA LYS A 67 4.82 -8.50 -0.51
C LYS A 67 4.66 -7.59 -1.72
N CYS A 68 3.63 -7.82 -2.55
CA CYS A 68 3.34 -6.98 -3.71
C CYS A 68 3.10 -5.52 -3.30
N TYR A 69 2.34 -5.29 -2.23
CA TYR A 69 2.12 -3.94 -1.69
C TYR A 69 3.38 -3.30 -1.09
N ILE A 70 4.24 -4.07 -0.42
CA ILE A 70 5.53 -3.57 0.08
C ILE A 70 6.42 -3.09 -1.07
N ASP A 71 6.50 -3.87 -2.15
CA ASP A 71 7.29 -3.51 -3.31
C ASP A 71 6.79 -2.21 -3.94
N VAL A 72 5.48 -2.05 -4.09
CA VAL A 72 4.87 -0.81 -4.59
C VAL A 72 5.15 0.36 -3.65
N ALA A 73 4.99 0.19 -2.34
CA ALA A 73 5.30 1.22 -1.35
C ALA A 73 6.77 1.65 -1.45
N ALA A 74 7.70 0.69 -1.49
CA ALA A 74 9.12 0.97 -1.55
C ALA A 74 9.51 1.76 -2.82
N GLU A 75 8.87 1.47 -3.96
CA GLU A 75 9.04 2.25 -5.18
C GLU A 75 8.47 3.68 -5.07
N ILE A 76 7.35 3.88 -4.38
CA ILE A 76 6.80 5.22 -4.11
C ILE A 76 7.77 6.02 -3.25
N PHE A 77 8.32 5.40 -2.20
CA PHE A 77 9.30 6.04 -1.34
C PHE A 77 10.60 6.42 -2.07
N GLU A 78 11.11 5.50 -2.88
CA GLU A 78 12.27 5.78 -3.74
C GLU A 78 11.99 6.94 -4.70
N ALA A 79 10.78 7.00 -5.27
CA ALA A 79 10.37 8.01 -6.22
C ALA A 79 10.20 9.42 -5.64
N TYR A 80 9.67 9.55 -4.41
CA TYR A 80 9.23 10.84 -3.87
C TYR A 80 9.92 11.28 -2.59
N TYR A 81 10.52 10.34 -1.86
CA TYR A 81 11.12 10.61 -0.55
C TYR A 81 12.63 10.36 -0.53
N THR A 82 13.23 9.97 -1.66
CA THR A 82 14.68 9.72 -1.85
C THR A 82 15.28 8.69 -0.88
N ASP A 83 14.42 7.88 -0.26
CA ASP A 83 14.85 6.82 0.63
C ASP A 83 15.39 5.63 -0.18
N ASN A 84 16.38 4.94 0.39
CA ASN A 84 16.87 3.70 -0.20
C ASN A 84 15.78 2.62 -0.16
N LYS A 85 15.47 2.04 -1.33
CA LYS A 85 14.43 1.00 -1.48
C LYS A 85 14.55 -0.13 -0.44
N GLN A 86 15.75 -0.64 -0.18
CA GLN A 86 15.95 -1.74 0.77
C GLN A 86 15.69 -1.33 2.22
N ILE A 87 16.06 -0.09 2.60
CA ILE A 87 15.75 0.46 3.92
C ILE A 87 14.23 0.55 4.09
N MET A 88 13.51 0.97 3.05
CA MET A 88 12.05 1.06 3.11
C MET A 88 11.36 -0.27 3.15
N VAL A 89 11.82 -1.26 2.39
CA VAL A 89 11.32 -2.65 2.51
C VAL A 89 11.47 -3.14 3.95
N ASN A 90 12.63 -2.92 4.59
CA ASN A 90 12.84 -3.35 5.97
C ASN A 90 11.91 -2.63 6.96
N LYS A 91 11.70 -1.31 6.80
CA LYS A 91 10.75 -0.55 7.64
C LYS A 91 9.31 -1.02 7.44
N LEU A 92 8.91 -1.28 6.20
CA LEU A 92 7.56 -1.72 5.86
C LEU A 92 7.28 -3.14 6.36
N ASN A 93 8.26 -4.04 6.30
CA ASN A 93 8.16 -5.37 6.90
C ASN A 93 7.93 -5.26 8.43
N SER A 94 8.71 -4.43 9.13
CA SER A 94 8.50 -4.21 10.57
C SER A 94 7.13 -3.63 10.88
N TYR A 95 6.65 -2.68 10.07
CA TYR A 95 5.31 -2.12 10.22
C TYR A 95 4.20 -3.16 10.00
N ILE A 96 4.38 -4.08 9.06
CA ILE A 96 3.43 -5.18 8.80
C ILE A 96 3.42 -6.17 9.95
N ASP A 97 4.57 -6.48 10.54
CA ASP A 97 4.66 -7.32 11.74
C ASP A 97 3.88 -6.68 12.90
N ASP A 98 4.06 -5.37 13.13
CA ASP A 98 3.34 -4.62 14.17
C ASP A 98 1.81 -4.62 13.93
N ILE A 99 1.36 -4.37 12.69
CA ILE A 99 -0.07 -4.43 12.34
C ILE A 99 -0.62 -5.84 12.51
N TYR A 100 0.15 -6.86 12.10
CA TYR A 100 -0.27 -8.24 12.20
C TYR A 100 -0.46 -8.65 13.66
N GLU A 101 0.49 -8.31 14.54
CA GLU A 101 0.39 -8.55 15.99
C GLU A 101 -0.83 -7.83 16.58
N TYR A 102 -1.02 -6.55 16.22
CA TYR A 102 -2.19 -5.79 16.66
C TYR A 102 -3.51 -6.43 16.21
N ASN A 103 -3.59 -6.86 14.95
CA ASN A 103 -4.76 -7.53 14.41
C ASN A 103 -4.98 -8.92 15.06
N GLN A 104 -3.92 -9.66 15.37
CA GLN A 104 -4.05 -10.89 16.16
C GLN A 104 -4.69 -10.59 17.51
N ILE A 105 -4.22 -9.59 18.25
CA ILE A 105 -4.81 -9.19 19.53
C ILE A 105 -6.31 -8.90 19.37
N ILE A 106 -6.71 -8.17 18.32
CA ILE A 106 -8.14 -7.92 18.05
C ILE A 106 -8.89 -9.22 17.78
N TYR A 107 -8.46 -10.02 16.81
CA TYR A 107 -9.25 -11.15 16.36
C TYR A 107 -9.30 -12.29 17.38
N TYR A 108 -8.23 -12.52 18.15
CA TYR A 108 -8.22 -13.48 19.25
C TYR A 108 -9.02 -13.00 20.48
N ASN A 109 -9.08 -11.69 20.76
CA ASN A 109 -9.84 -11.14 21.89
C ASN A 109 -11.27 -10.68 21.54
N SER A 110 -11.65 -10.70 20.25
CA SER A 110 -12.96 -10.25 19.79
C SER A 110 -14.06 -11.31 19.96
N ASN A 111 -15.31 -10.86 19.93
CA ASN A 111 -16.49 -11.73 19.83
C ASN A 111 -16.54 -12.59 18.55
N HIS A 112 -15.63 -12.37 17.58
CA HIS A 112 -15.45 -13.26 16.44
C HIS A 112 -14.75 -14.56 16.82
N CYS A 113 -14.09 -14.59 17.99
CA CYS A 113 -13.47 -15.76 18.53
C CYS A 113 -14.13 -16.21 19.85
N LYS A 114 -15.24 -16.96 19.74
CA LYS A 114 -15.88 -17.59 20.90
C LYS A 114 -15.31 -19.00 21.10
N GLU A 115 -14.28 -19.09 21.94
CA GLU A 115 -13.56 -20.31 22.36
C GLU A 115 -12.89 -21.13 21.24
N ASN A 116 -11.57 -21.37 21.36
CA ASN A 116 -10.78 -22.28 20.50
C ASN A 116 -10.83 -21.99 18.98
N CYS A 117 -10.57 -20.75 18.56
CA CYS A 117 -10.47 -20.43 17.12
C CYS A 117 -9.29 -21.08 16.42
N GLY A 118 -8.33 -21.61 17.18
CA GLY A 118 -7.11 -22.18 16.64
C GLY A 118 -6.46 -21.23 15.66
N SER A 119 -6.06 -21.74 14.50
CA SER A 119 -5.38 -20.98 13.46
C SER A 119 -6.27 -19.95 12.73
N LEU A 120 -7.59 -19.93 12.91
CA LEU A 120 -8.46 -18.97 12.21
C LEU A 120 -8.23 -17.52 12.63
N GLY A 121 -7.81 -17.28 13.88
CA GLY A 121 -7.44 -15.93 14.35
C GLY A 121 -6.29 -15.35 13.54
N ASP A 122 -5.28 -16.17 13.22
CA ASP A 122 -4.14 -15.78 12.38
C ASP A 122 -4.57 -15.46 10.96
N LEU A 123 -5.51 -16.22 10.39
CA LEU A 123 -6.02 -15.97 9.04
C LEU A 123 -6.75 -14.63 8.96
N TYR A 124 -7.63 -14.34 9.93
CA TYR A 124 -8.32 -13.05 9.98
C TYR A 124 -7.36 -11.90 10.22
N ALA A 125 -6.37 -12.07 11.10
CA ALA A 125 -5.35 -11.07 11.33
C ALA A 125 -4.51 -10.80 10.07
N LYS A 126 -4.13 -11.86 9.34
CA LYS A 126 -3.39 -11.73 8.08
C LYS A 126 -4.23 -11.03 7.01
N GLN A 127 -5.51 -11.37 6.91
CA GLN A 127 -6.45 -10.71 6.01
C GLN A 127 -6.61 -9.21 6.33
N ALA A 128 -6.80 -8.86 7.59
CA ALA A 128 -6.92 -7.46 8.03
C ALA A 128 -5.65 -6.66 7.71
N THR A 129 -4.48 -7.27 7.95
CA THR A 129 -3.18 -6.67 7.63
C THR A 129 -3.05 -6.34 6.14
N SER A 130 -3.52 -7.22 5.25
CA SER A 130 -3.54 -6.93 3.80
C SER A 130 -4.42 -5.72 3.47
N TYR A 131 -5.58 -5.57 4.12
CA TYR A 131 -6.47 -4.42 3.90
C TYR A 131 -5.89 -3.12 4.45
N ASP A 132 -5.27 -3.15 5.62
CA ASP A 132 -4.63 -1.98 6.21
C ASP A 132 -3.48 -1.47 5.34
N LEU A 133 -2.69 -2.38 4.78
CA LEU A 133 -1.60 -2.03 3.86
C LEU A 133 -2.12 -1.44 2.55
N GLN A 134 -3.20 -2.00 1.99
CA GLN A 134 -3.87 -1.42 0.82
C GLN A 134 -4.36 0.02 1.11
N ASN A 135 -5.03 0.21 2.24
CA ASN A 135 -5.55 1.52 2.65
C ASN A 135 -4.42 2.54 2.86
N TYR A 136 -3.30 2.09 3.44
CA TYR A 136 -2.12 2.92 3.60
C TYR A 136 -1.58 3.42 2.25
N LEU A 137 -1.43 2.51 1.28
CA LEU A 137 -0.98 2.84 -0.08
C LEU A 137 -1.94 3.81 -0.79
N ILE A 138 -3.25 3.56 -0.73
CA ILE A 138 -4.26 4.44 -1.35
C ILE A 138 -4.18 5.85 -0.75
N ARG A 139 -4.09 5.95 0.59
CA ARG A 139 -3.95 7.25 1.27
C ARG A 139 -2.67 7.97 0.85
N MET A 140 -1.57 7.24 0.71
CA MET A 140 -0.30 7.80 0.25
C MET A 140 -0.41 8.37 -1.17
N LEU A 141 -1.03 7.63 -2.10
CA LEU A 141 -1.26 8.12 -3.46
C LEU A 141 -2.16 9.36 -3.48
N SER A 142 -3.26 9.37 -2.71
CA SER A 142 -4.12 10.55 -2.63
C SER A 142 -3.40 11.79 -2.08
N GLN A 143 -2.48 11.61 -1.12
CA GLN A 143 -1.65 12.71 -0.61
C GLN A 143 -0.67 13.23 -1.66
N LEU A 144 -0.03 12.33 -2.41
CA LEU A 144 0.86 12.71 -3.51
C LEU A 144 0.10 13.42 -4.63
N GLU A 145 -1.09 12.95 -4.98
CA GLU A 145 -1.95 13.60 -5.97
C GLU A 145 -2.36 15.01 -5.53
N ALA A 146 -2.69 15.20 -4.24
CA ALA A 146 -2.98 16.54 -3.71
C ALA A 146 -1.78 17.50 -3.78
N VAL A 147 -0.56 16.98 -3.67
CA VAL A 147 0.69 17.77 -3.73
C VAL A 147 1.12 18.08 -5.16
N TYR A 148 1.02 17.10 -6.07
CA TYR A 148 1.57 17.19 -7.43
C TYR A 148 0.52 17.41 -8.52
N GLY A 149 -0.78 17.32 -8.20
CA GLY A 149 -1.89 17.44 -9.14
C GLY A 149 -2.51 18.84 -9.27
N ASN A 150 -1.93 19.85 -8.62
CA ASN A 150 -2.36 21.25 -8.71
C ASN A 150 -1.35 22.11 -9.49
#